data_AF-A0A7X7GFD9-F1
#
_entry.id   AF-A0A7X7GFD9-F1
#
_cell.length_a   1.000
_cell.length_b   1.000
_cell.length_c   1.000
_cell.angle_alpha   90.00
_cell.angle_beta   90.00
_cell.angle_gamma   90.00
#
_symmetry.space_group_name_H-M   'P 1'
#
loop_
_entity.id
_entity.type
_entity.pdbx_description
1 polymer ?
#
loop_
_entity_poly.entity_id
_entity_poly.type
_entity_poly.pdbx_seq_one_letter_code
_entity_poly.pdbx_strand_id
1 'polypeptide(L)'
;MKTPKEKLSQDPIALDRALVQALAVGFRTAELYKPDNAVMTDVVDRLSTLIAQRAESGPLGLGVKNRCVFANGRRVRLTAADYPRFVHLLRIFEEWGILGFNFLAPVPSDHLATFLALVVTDRTGSAEELMDRLESAAVFDIEVVEADEIDALVKRTRETQSPDDPRKTEGLLGGQHPEGIRVHNEAPEVAYLRAVTAAQDATDSLRRGNKLGARRIRRITQAIVDQVMRDPTSLLALSTIKDYDIYLISHSINVAILSAMLGQRLELTKVQLGELVLAAFLHDIGKTQLPNELVGKPAALNDDEWTEMRRHPELGARVILRQRYLTRSLMRALRATLEHHIKYNLNGYPSIDGLTSTSLFARIIMIADRYDAMTTPRPYRQRNLTPVEAVKAMVEEAGTSLDPTILWHFVEMMGVYPVGTMVRLTGGEVGIVEAPPATDTPSNRPRVRLLSDNSSVDLAEYTDSGAFVKAIAEIINPGSMGMVPAVGPERLILDEE
;
A
#
# COMPACT_ATOMS: atom_id res chain seq x y z
N MET A 1 -32.72 -1.13 -31.66
CA MET A 1 -31.41 -0.78 -31.08
C MET A 1 -31.68 -0.10 -29.75
N LYS A 2 -31.25 -0.70 -28.62
CA LYS A 2 -31.45 -0.11 -27.28
C LYS A 2 -30.39 0.98 -27.01
N THR A 3 -30.78 2.04 -26.32
CA THR A 3 -29.97 3.23 -26.03
C THR A 3 -28.82 2.92 -25.04
N PRO A 4 -27.76 3.75 -24.98
CA PRO A 4 -26.64 3.56 -24.04
C PRO A 4 -27.05 3.53 -22.56
N LYS A 5 -28.13 4.22 -22.18
CA LYS A 5 -28.72 4.16 -20.83
C LYS A 5 -29.38 2.81 -20.52
N GLU A 6 -29.92 2.12 -21.52
CA GLU A 6 -30.55 0.79 -21.36
C GLU A 6 -29.52 -0.35 -21.32
N LYS A 7 -28.30 -0.13 -21.83
CA LYS A 7 -27.21 -1.13 -21.80
C LYS A 7 -26.56 -1.32 -20.42
N LEU A 8 -26.68 -0.36 -19.50
CA LEU A 8 -26.19 -0.53 -18.12
C LEU A 8 -27.08 -1.47 -17.29
N SER A 9 -28.33 -1.73 -17.71
CA SER A 9 -29.32 -2.48 -16.91
C SER A 9 -29.15 -4.01 -16.90
N GLN A 10 -28.13 -4.56 -17.58
CA GLN A 10 -27.99 -6.03 -17.71
C GLN A 10 -26.54 -6.56 -17.61
N ASP A 11 -25.55 -5.75 -17.26
CA ASP A 11 -24.23 -6.27 -16.91
C ASP A 11 -24.08 -6.31 -15.38
N PRO A 12 -24.22 -7.50 -14.77
CA PRO A 12 -24.11 -7.60 -13.32
C PRO A 12 -22.74 -7.11 -12.84
N ILE A 13 -21.65 -7.24 -13.64
CA ILE A 13 -20.30 -6.83 -13.23
C ILE A 13 -20.22 -5.31 -13.09
N ALA A 14 -20.79 -4.59 -14.06
CA ALA A 14 -20.86 -3.13 -14.02
C ALA A 14 -21.71 -2.64 -12.85
N LEU A 15 -22.83 -3.34 -12.59
CA LEU A 15 -23.73 -3.03 -11.49
C LEU A 15 -23.08 -3.23 -10.11
N ASP A 16 -22.37 -4.35 -9.88
CA ASP A 16 -21.61 -4.58 -8.64
C ASP A 16 -20.59 -3.47 -8.39
N ARG A 17 -19.85 -3.06 -9.42
CA ARG A 17 -18.85 -2.00 -9.30
C ARG A 17 -19.50 -0.65 -8.97
N ALA A 18 -20.58 -0.31 -9.66
CA ALA A 18 -21.34 0.92 -9.41
C ALA A 18 -21.90 0.96 -7.99
N LEU A 19 -22.35 -0.20 -7.48
CA LEU A 19 -22.91 -0.34 -6.14
C LEU A 19 -21.86 -0.15 -5.04
N VAL A 20 -20.67 -0.75 -5.19
CA VAL A 20 -19.53 -0.52 -4.27
C VAL A 20 -19.09 0.95 -4.29
N GLN A 21 -19.04 1.57 -5.47
CA GLN A 21 -18.72 2.99 -5.59
C GLN A 21 -19.76 3.88 -4.90
N ALA A 22 -21.04 3.60 -5.12
CA ALA A 22 -22.15 4.35 -4.53
C ALA A 22 -22.14 4.25 -3.00
N LEU A 23 -21.92 3.05 -2.45
CA LEU A 23 -21.82 2.86 -1.00
C LEU A 23 -20.64 3.65 -0.40
N ALA A 24 -19.47 3.61 -1.03
CA ALA A 24 -18.30 4.36 -0.59
C ALA A 24 -18.46 5.89 -0.74
N VAL A 25 -19.34 6.36 -1.64
CA VAL A 25 -19.73 7.77 -1.73
C VAL A 25 -20.73 8.10 -0.62
N GLY A 26 -21.68 7.20 -0.33
CA GLY A 26 -22.63 7.30 0.77
C GLY A 26 -21.96 7.56 2.10
N PHE A 27 -20.98 6.73 2.49
CA PHE A 27 -20.29 6.92 3.77
C PHE A 27 -19.54 8.25 3.85
N ARG A 28 -18.82 8.66 2.81
CA ARG A 28 -18.16 9.98 2.79
C ARG A 28 -19.15 11.14 2.84
N THR A 29 -20.30 10.99 2.19
CA THR A 29 -21.34 12.04 2.22
C THR A 29 -21.93 12.16 3.62
N ALA A 30 -22.15 11.03 4.30
CA ALA A 30 -22.64 10.99 5.67
C ALA A 30 -21.64 11.55 6.71
N GLU A 31 -20.33 11.50 6.43
CA GLU A 31 -19.32 12.19 7.26
C GLU A 31 -19.47 13.72 7.21
N LEU A 32 -19.99 14.26 6.10
CA LEU A 32 -20.01 15.70 5.83
C LEU A 32 -21.40 16.33 6.01
N TYR A 33 -22.46 15.55 5.80
CA TYR A 33 -23.83 16.04 5.73
C TYR A 33 -24.79 15.19 6.57
N LYS A 34 -25.80 15.85 7.14
CA LYS A 34 -26.88 15.19 7.88
C LYS A 34 -27.83 14.43 6.94
N PRO A 35 -28.57 13.42 7.45
CA PRO A 35 -29.51 12.61 6.65
C PRO A 35 -30.57 13.39 5.85
N ASP A 36 -30.97 14.56 6.33
CA ASP A 36 -31.99 15.44 5.73
C ASP A 36 -31.44 16.40 4.66
N ASN A 37 -30.13 16.36 4.38
CA ASN A 37 -29.51 17.20 3.37
C ASN A 37 -29.82 16.74 1.94
N ALA A 38 -30.09 17.68 1.03
CA ALA A 38 -30.41 17.38 -0.37
C ALA A 38 -29.32 16.57 -1.12
N VAL A 39 -28.04 16.80 -0.81
CA VAL A 39 -26.91 16.03 -1.38
C VAL A 39 -26.96 14.59 -0.88
N MET A 40 -27.30 14.40 0.39
CA MET A 40 -27.47 13.08 0.99
C MET A 40 -28.65 12.34 0.35
N THR A 41 -29.76 13.04 0.08
CA THR A 41 -30.93 12.48 -0.61
C THR A 41 -30.57 11.93 -2.00
N ASP A 42 -29.83 12.67 -2.83
CA ASP A 42 -29.41 12.22 -4.17
C ASP A 42 -28.54 10.95 -4.12
N VAL A 43 -27.61 10.91 -3.15
CA VAL A 43 -26.74 9.75 -2.94
C VAL A 43 -27.53 8.52 -2.48
N VAL A 44 -28.48 8.71 -1.56
CA VAL A 44 -29.37 7.67 -1.05
C VAL A 44 -30.27 7.12 -2.16
N ASP A 45 -30.88 7.97 -2.98
CA ASP A 45 -31.75 7.55 -4.09
C ASP A 45 -30.98 6.73 -5.13
N ARG A 46 -29.75 7.15 -5.43
CA ARG A 46 -28.86 6.40 -6.32
C ARG A 46 -28.48 5.04 -5.75
N LEU A 47 -28.13 4.98 -4.46
CA LEU A 47 -27.78 3.72 -3.79
C LEU A 47 -28.97 2.77 -3.72
N SER A 48 -30.15 3.28 -3.35
CA SER A 48 -31.42 2.52 -3.32
C SER A 48 -31.74 1.92 -4.69
N THR A 49 -31.61 2.72 -5.76
CA THR A 49 -31.82 2.25 -7.14
C THR A 49 -30.88 1.10 -7.50
N LEU A 50 -29.60 1.21 -7.15
CA LEU A 50 -28.61 0.17 -7.44
C LEU A 50 -28.84 -1.11 -6.62
N ILE A 51 -29.22 -0.98 -5.35
CA ILE A 51 -29.59 -2.11 -4.49
C ILE A 51 -30.80 -2.84 -5.09
N ALA A 52 -31.86 -2.10 -5.44
CA ALA A 52 -33.06 -2.66 -6.05
C ALA A 52 -32.78 -3.37 -7.39
N GLN A 53 -31.95 -2.78 -8.25
CA GLN A 53 -31.52 -3.40 -9.51
C GLN A 53 -30.69 -4.67 -9.30
N ARG A 54 -29.95 -4.76 -8.18
CA ARG A 54 -29.04 -5.89 -7.96
C ARG A 54 -29.68 -7.05 -7.19
N ALA A 55 -30.72 -6.78 -6.42
CA ALA A 55 -31.38 -7.72 -5.51
C ALA A 55 -32.51 -8.55 -6.15
N GLU A 56 -32.52 -8.74 -7.48
CA GLU A 56 -33.62 -9.30 -8.30
C GLU A 56 -34.28 -10.61 -7.78
N SER A 57 -33.61 -11.41 -6.94
CA SER A 57 -34.17 -12.67 -6.40
C SER A 57 -33.75 -13.03 -4.96
N GLY A 58 -33.19 -12.08 -4.21
CA GLY A 58 -32.74 -12.33 -2.83
C GLY A 58 -31.92 -11.19 -2.23
N PRO A 59 -31.51 -11.32 -0.95
CA PRO A 59 -30.74 -10.29 -0.26
C PRO A 59 -29.41 -10.01 -0.96
N LEU A 60 -29.02 -8.75 -0.99
CA LEU A 60 -27.75 -8.30 -1.55
C LEU A 60 -26.68 -8.28 -0.46
N GLY A 61 -25.79 -9.25 -0.50
CA GLY A 61 -24.59 -9.27 0.34
C GLY A 61 -23.46 -8.46 -0.28
N LEU A 62 -22.97 -7.46 0.45
CA LEU A 62 -21.73 -6.74 0.17
C LEU A 62 -20.75 -7.00 1.29
N GLY A 63 -19.55 -7.47 0.95
CA GLY A 63 -18.56 -7.71 1.98
C GLY A 63 -17.13 -7.74 1.48
N VAL A 64 -16.22 -7.88 2.42
CA VAL A 64 -14.79 -7.88 2.21
C VAL A 64 -14.23 -9.20 2.71
N LYS A 65 -13.47 -9.90 1.86
CA LYS A 65 -12.68 -11.07 2.26
C LYS A 65 -11.27 -10.90 1.72
N ASN A 66 -10.25 -11.07 2.55
CA ASN A 66 -8.84 -10.86 2.16
C ASN A 66 -8.64 -9.52 1.43
N ARG A 67 -9.21 -8.44 1.98
CA ARG A 67 -9.16 -7.08 1.40
C ARG A 67 -9.57 -7.04 -0.08
N CYS A 68 -10.55 -7.84 -0.47
CA CYS A 68 -11.23 -7.79 -1.76
C CYS A 68 -12.73 -7.60 -1.52
N VAL A 69 -13.37 -6.72 -2.28
CA VAL A 69 -14.84 -6.57 -2.22
C VAL A 69 -15.52 -7.69 -2.98
N PHE A 70 -16.60 -8.18 -2.40
CA PHE A 70 -17.52 -9.14 -2.98
C PHE A 70 -18.93 -8.57 -2.94
N ALA A 71 -19.67 -8.78 -4.03
CA ALA A 71 -21.10 -8.54 -4.10
C ALA A 71 -21.77 -9.86 -4.49
N ASN A 72 -22.68 -10.36 -3.65
CA ASN A 72 -23.33 -11.67 -3.78
C ASN A 72 -22.34 -12.81 -4.12
N GLY A 73 -21.24 -12.88 -3.36
CA GLY A 73 -20.20 -13.90 -3.51
C GLY A 73 -19.29 -13.72 -4.75
N ARG A 74 -19.56 -12.76 -5.63
CA ARG A 74 -18.69 -12.45 -6.77
C ARG A 74 -17.69 -11.35 -6.41
N ARG A 75 -16.42 -11.60 -6.68
CA ARG A 75 -15.36 -10.58 -6.51
C ARG A 75 -15.58 -9.41 -7.45
N VAL A 76 -15.67 -8.21 -6.90
CA VAL A 76 -15.77 -6.96 -7.66
C VAL A 76 -14.36 -6.57 -8.13
N ARG A 77 -14.19 -6.40 -9.45
CA ARG A 77 -12.92 -5.92 -10.02
C ARG A 77 -12.90 -4.39 -9.97
N LEU A 78 -12.12 -3.87 -9.02
CA LEU A 78 -11.88 -2.44 -8.86
C LEU A 78 -10.74 -1.97 -9.76
N THR A 79 -10.84 -0.75 -10.26
CA THR A 79 -9.78 -0.06 -11.01
C THR A 79 -8.97 0.84 -10.09
N ALA A 80 -7.84 1.37 -10.58
CA ALA A 80 -7.01 2.32 -9.83
C ALA A 80 -7.83 3.53 -9.32
N ALA A 81 -8.73 4.06 -10.16
CA ALA A 81 -9.59 5.19 -9.80
C ALA A 81 -10.59 4.86 -8.67
N ASP A 82 -10.88 3.59 -8.41
CA ASP A 82 -11.81 3.17 -7.35
C ASP A 82 -11.11 2.97 -6.00
N TYR A 83 -9.77 2.90 -6.01
CA TYR A 83 -8.98 2.46 -4.86
C TYR A 83 -9.11 3.36 -3.62
N PRO A 84 -9.08 4.71 -3.71
CA PRO A 84 -9.29 5.56 -2.53
C PRO A 84 -10.66 5.34 -1.88
N ARG A 85 -11.69 5.06 -2.70
CA ARG A 85 -13.04 4.74 -2.23
C ARG A 85 -13.09 3.38 -1.54
N PHE A 86 -12.34 2.42 -2.07
CA PHE A 86 -12.23 1.10 -1.51
C PHE A 86 -11.49 1.07 -0.17
N VAL A 87 -10.35 1.77 -0.06
CA VAL A 87 -9.61 1.87 1.21
C VAL A 87 -10.46 2.49 2.30
N HIS A 88 -11.21 3.56 1.98
CA HIS A 88 -12.14 4.17 2.91
C HIS A 88 -13.22 3.19 3.41
N LEU A 89 -13.78 2.38 2.51
CA LEU A 89 -14.78 1.36 2.86
C LEU A 89 -14.18 0.24 3.71
N LEU A 90 -12.95 -0.21 3.40
CA LEU A 90 -12.22 -1.18 4.22
C LEU A 90 -12.00 -0.68 5.64
N ARG A 91 -11.58 0.57 5.79
CA ARG A 91 -11.32 1.18 7.09
C ARG A 91 -12.56 1.18 7.96
N ILE A 92 -13.71 1.58 7.41
CA ILE A 92 -15.00 1.55 8.13
C ILE A 92 -15.31 0.14 8.63
N PHE A 93 -15.08 -0.88 7.78
CA PHE A 93 -15.37 -2.27 8.16
C PHE A 93 -14.42 -2.75 9.25
N GLU A 94 -13.13 -2.37 9.17
CA GLU A 94 -12.11 -2.70 10.17
C GLU A 94 -12.34 -2.00 11.51
N GLU A 95 -12.75 -0.73 11.49
CA GLU A 95 -13.09 0.07 12.69
C GLU A 95 -14.25 -0.53 13.47
N TRP A 96 -15.27 -1.07 12.77
CA TRP A 96 -16.40 -1.76 13.39
C TRP A 96 -16.16 -3.26 13.66
N GLY A 97 -15.05 -3.84 13.17
CA GLY A 97 -14.82 -5.28 13.26
C GLY A 97 -15.80 -6.13 12.44
N ILE A 98 -16.37 -5.58 11.36
CA ILE A 98 -17.35 -6.23 10.49
C ILE A 98 -16.71 -6.63 9.16
N LEU A 99 -17.34 -7.55 8.44
CA LEU A 99 -16.91 -7.94 7.09
C LEU A 99 -17.84 -7.46 5.98
N GLY A 100 -18.98 -6.85 6.31
CA GLY A 100 -19.89 -6.33 5.30
C GLY A 100 -21.31 -6.10 5.81
N PHE A 101 -22.23 -5.97 4.85
CA PHE A 101 -23.65 -5.79 5.08
C PHE A 101 -24.47 -6.65 4.11
N ASN A 102 -25.61 -7.18 4.57
CA ASN A 102 -26.66 -7.69 3.69
C ASN A 102 -27.78 -6.66 3.62
N PHE A 103 -28.18 -6.30 2.41
CA PHE A 103 -29.33 -5.43 2.15
C PHE A 103 -30.53 -6.30 1.78
N LEU A 104 -31.56 -6.28 2.62
CA LEU A 104 -32.86 -6.92 2.38
C LEU A 104 -33.69 -5.98 1.50
N ALA A 105 -33.54 -6.10 0.18
CA ALA A 105 -34.25 -5.20 -0.73
C ALA A 105 -35.77 -5.49 -0.76
N PRO A 106 -36.61 -4.45 -0.92
CA PRO A 106 -36.26 -3.03 -1.07
C PRO A 106 -35.89 -2.39 0.28
N VAL A 107 -34.82 -1.59 0.29
CA VAL A 107 -34.43 -0.83 1.48
C VAL A 107 -35.00 0.60 1.37
N PRO A 108 -35.82 1.04 2.34
CA PRO A 108 -36.36 2.41 2.34
C PRO A 108 -35.26 3.48 2.34
N SER A 109 -35.49 4.61 1.66
CA SER A 109 -34.48 5.68 1.53
C SER A 109 -34.14 6.32 2.89
N ASP A 110 -35.12 6.48 3.78
CA ASP A 110 -34.93 6.95 5.15
C ASP A 110 -34.10 5.96 6.01
N HIS A 111 -34.33 4.65 5.84
CA HIS A 111 -33.51 3.60 6.45
C HIS A 111 -32.06 3.65 5.93
N LEU A 112 -31.84 3.82 4.61
CA LEU A 112 -30.50 3.96 4.02
C LEU A 112 -29.77 5.22 4.51
N ALA A 113 -30.46 6.36 4.61
CA ALA A 113 -29.87 7.59 5.12
C ALA A 113 -29.44 7.45 6.59
N THR A 114 -30.30 6.83 7.40
CA THR A 114 -30.04 6.54 8.81
C THR A 114 -28.88 5.56 9.00
N PHE A 115 -28.86 4.49 8.22
CA PHE A 115 -27.77 3.52 8.17
C PHE A 115 -26.42 4.17 7.85
N LEU A 116 -26.35 4.96 6.77
CA LEU A 116 -25.10 5.62 6.37
C LEU A 116 -24.60 6.55 7.48
N ALA A 117 -25.48 7.27 8.17
CA ALA A 117 -25.11 8.15 9.29
C ALA A 117 -24.65 7.38 10.53
N LEU A 118 -25.33 6.28 10.91
CA LEU A 118 -24.97 5.48 12.07
C LEU A 118 -23.62 4.78 11.91
N VAL A 119 -23.34 4.23 10.72
CA VAL A 119 -22.06 3.57 10.43
C VAL A 119 -20.89 4.54 10.53
N VAL A 120 -21.10 5.83 10.24
CA VAL A 120 -20.01 6.81 10.26
C VAL A 120 -19.84 7.55 11.58
N THR A 121 -20.80 7.47 12.48
CA THR A 121 -20.81 8.19 13.76
C THR A 121 -20.17 7.35 14.87
N ASP A 122 -19.21 7.93 15.60
CA ASP A 122 -18.52 7.30 16.74
C ASP A 122 -18.01 5.88 16.43
N ARG A 123 -17.11 5.79 15.43
CA ARG A 123 -16.57 4.56 14.82
C ARG A 123 -15.57 3.78 15.70
N THR A 124 -15.80 3.75 17.01
CA THR A 124 -14.90 3.08 17.97
C THR A 124 -15.59 1.93 18.70
N GLY A 125 -16.61 1.32 18.07
CA GLY A 125 -17.46 0.28 18.66
C GLY A 125 -17.27 -1.11 18.03
N SER A 126 -17.92 -2.11 18.61
CA SER A 126 -17.95 -3.49 18.07
C SER A 126 -19.06 -3.68 17.03
N ALA A 127 -19.01 -4.77 16.27
CA ALA A 127 -20.08 -5.18 15.36
C ALA A 127 -21.44 -5.26 16.06
N GLU A 128 -21.46 -5.80 17.28
CA GLU A 128 -22.64 -5.90 18.16
C GLU A 128 -23.20 -4.51 18.50
N GLU A 129 -22.34 -3.54 18.82
CA GLU A 129 -22.78 -2.17 19.10
C GLU A 129 -23.37 -1.49 17.85
N LEU A 130 -22.84 -1.76 16.66
CA LEU A 130 -23.43 -1.27 15.42
C LEU A 130 -24.80 -1.90 15.16
N MET A 131 -24.97 -3.19 15.43
CA MET A 131 -26.26 -3.88 15.32
C MET A 131 -27.29 -3.28 16.28
N ASP A 132 -26.93 -3.09 17.56
CA ASP A 132 -27.80 -2.48 18.57
C ASP A 132 -28.25 -1.07 18.17
N ARG A 133 -27.35 -0.28 17.56
CA ARG A 133 -27.66 1.07 17.04
C ARG A 133 -28.64 1.01 15.88
N LEU A 134 -28.48 0.07 14.94
CA LEU A 134 -29.40 -0.11 13.82
C LEU A 134 -30.79 -0.55 14.31
N GLU A 135 -30.86 -1.50 15.24
CA GLU A 135 -32.11 -1.96 15.85
C GLU A 135 -32.82 -0.83 16.63
N SER A 136 -32.07 -0.06 17.42
CA SER A 136 -32.61 1.09 18.17
C SER A 136 -33.15 2.18 17.26
N ALA A 137 -32.61 2.31 16.04
CA ALA A 137 -33.08 3.21 15.00
C ALA A 137 -34.16 2.58 14.09
N ALA A 138 -34.64 1.38 14.41
CA ALA A 138 -35.62 0.61 13.66
C ALA A 138 -35.21 0.29 12.20
N VAL A 139 -33.90 0.18 11.93
CA VAL A 139 -33.36 -0.22 10.62
C VAL A 139 -33.15 -1.73 10.60
N PHE A 140 -34.15 -2.47 10.12
CA PHE A 140 -34.12 -3.95 10.07
C PHE A 140 -33.78 -4.52 8.68
N ASP A 141 -33.78 -3.68 7.65
CA ASP A 141 -33.56 -4.10 6.25
C ASP A 141 -32.07 -4.19 5.88
N ILE A 142 -31.16 -3.94 6.85
CA ILE A 142 -29.72 -3.98 6.66
C ILE A 142 -29.08 -4.77 7.79
N GLU A 143 -28.56 -5.94 7.48
CA GLU A 143 -27.91 -6.82 8.45
C GLU A 143 -26.39 -6.63 8.39
N VAL A 144 -25.72 -6.59 9.54
CA VAL A 144 -24.27 -6.58 9.63
C VAL A 144 -23.73 -8.00 9.43
N VAL A 145 -22.69 -8.16 8.61
CA VAL A 145 -22.04 -9.46 8.40
C VAL A 145 -20.79 -9.54 9.27
N GLU A 146 -20.82 -10.42 10.27
CA GLU A 146 -19.69 -10.66 11.18
C GLU A 146 -18.56 -11.46 10.52
N ALA A 147 -17.40 -11.46 11.18
CA ALA A 147 -16.18 -12.09 10.68
C ALA A 147 -16.29 -13.60 10.43
N ASP A 148 -17.24 -14.24 11.10
CA ASP A 148 -17.35 -15.68 11.24
C ASP A 148 -18.34 -16.29 10.23
N GLU A 149 -19.13 -15.45 9.54
CA GLU A 149 -20.27 -15.87 8.71
C GLU A 149 -20.04 -15.78 7.19
N ILE A 150 -18.84 -15.38 6.74
CA ILE A 150 -18.54 -15.27 5.31
C ILE A 150 -18.77 -16.57 4.53
N ASP A 151 -18.54 -17.73 5.15
CA ASP A 151 -18.77 -19.01 4.49
C ASP A 151 -20.26 -19.32 4.31
N ALA A 152 -21.16 -18.68 5.07
CA ALA A 152 -22.60 -18.69 4.86
C ALA A 152 -23.03 -17.79 3.68
N LEU A 153 -22.39 -16.62 3.52
CA LEU A 153 -22.55 -15.73 2.35
C LEU A 153 -22.19 -16.45 1.03
N VAL A 154 -21.14 -17.29 1.07
CA VAL A 154 -20.68 -18.11 -0.07
C VAL A 154 -21.52 -19.37 -0.25
N LYS A 155 -22.06 -19.98 0.82
CA LYS A 155 -22.86 -21.22 0.75
C LYS A 155 -24.29 -21.01 0.29
N ARG A 156 -25.01 -19.96 0.75
CA ARG A 156 -26.43 -19.74 0.39
C ARG A 156 -26.67 -19.53 -1.11
N THR A 157 -25.62 -19.19 -1.87
CA THR A 157 -25.70 -18.98 -3.33
C THR A 157 -25.53 -20.29 -4.14
N ARG A 158 -25.11 -21.40 -3.52
CA ARG A 158 -25.03 -22.70 -4.20
C ARG A 158 -26.37 -23.42 -4.31
N GLU A 159 -27.35 -23.05 -3.50
CA GLU A 159 -28.64 -23.76 -3.42
C GLU A 159 -29.69 -23.18 -4.38
N THR A 160 -29.43 -22.02 -5.01
CA THR A 160 -30.30 -21.40 -6.02
C THR A 160 -29.83 -21.59 -7.47
N GLN A 161 -28.76 -22.38 -7.70
CA GLN A 161 -28.35 -22.80 -9.04
C GLN A 161 -28.78 -24.25 -9.28
N SER A 162 -29.65 -24.42 -10.27
CA SER A 162 -30.20 -25.70 -10.73
C SER A 162 -29.10 -26.76 -10.95
N PRO A 163 -29.36 -28.08 -10.72
CA PRO A 163 -28.33 -29.13 -10.65
C PRO A 163 -27.62 -29.49 -11.96
N ASP A 164 -27.94 -28.86 -13.09
CA ASP A 164 -27.45 -29.24 -14.43
C ASP A 164 -26.42 -28.25 -15.01
N ASP A 165 -25.24 -28.14 -14.41
CA ASP A 165 -24.04 -27.74 -15.15
C ASP A 165 -22.83 -28.63 -14.75
N PRO A 166 -22.39 -29.55 -15.60
CA PRO A 166 -21.37 -30.55 -15.29
C PRO A 166 -19.93 -30.00 -15.30
N ARG A 167 -19.71 -28.79 -14.77
CA ARG A 167 -18.38 -28.17 -14.68
C ARG A 167 -17.98 -27.89 -13.23
N LYS A 168 -17.81 -28.96 -12.46
CA LYS A 168 -16.96 -28.95 -11.27
C LYS A 168 -15.65 -29.67 -11.55
N THR A 169 -14.56 -29.00 -11.14
CA THR A 169 -13.28 -29.61 -10.73
C THR A 169 -12.60 -30.50 -11.75
N GLU A 170 -12.00 -29.88 -12.77
CA GLU A 170 -10.70 -30.25 -13.35
C GLU A 170 -10.40 -29.30 -14.52
N GLY A 171 -9.13 -28.89 -14.69
CA GLY A 171 -8.68 -28.25 -15.93
C GLY A 171 -8.68 -26.71 -15.97
N LEU A 172 -7.74 -26.07 -15.28
CA LEU A 172 -7.07 -24.85 -15.79
C LEU A 172 -5.54 -24.96 -15.67
N LEU A 173 -5.05 -26.19 -15.67
CA LEU A 173 -3.68 -26.59 -15.96
C LEU A 173 -3.77 -27.64 -17.06
N GLY A 174 -3.51 -27.24 -18.31
CA GLY A 174 -3.52 -28.16 -19.46
C GLY A 174 -4.29 -27.61 -20.65
N GLY A 175 -3.69 -26.67 -21.36
CA GLY A 175 -4.17 -26.14 -22.63
C GLY A 175 -3.09 -25.24 -23.20
N GLN A 176 -2.64 -25.54 -24.41
CA GLN A 176 -1.43 -25.02 -25.04
C GLN A 176 -1.33 -23.48 -24.97
N HIS A 177 -0.10 -23.05 -24.70
CA HIS A 177 0.38 -21.68 -24.78
C HIS A 177 -0.20 -20.89 -25.97
N PRO A 178 -0.64 -19.65 -25.76
CA PRO A 178 -0.13 -18.53 -26.52
C PRO A 178 1.16 -18.07 -25.82
N GLU A 179 2.29 -18.26 -26.48
CA GLU A 179 3.49 -17.49 -26.16
C GLU A 179 3.14 -15.98 -26.21
N GLY A 180 3.50 -15.25 -25.17
CA GLY A 180 3.46 -13.78 -25.19
C GLY A 180 2.17 -13.13 -24.70
N ILE A 181 1.80 -13.29 -23.42
CA ILE A 181 1.17 -12.16 -22.73
C ILE A 181 2.30 -11.20 -22.36
N ARG A 182 2.61 -10.28 -23.28
CA ARG A 182 3.46 -9.13 -22.99
C ARG A 182 2.74 -8.28 -21.94
N VAL A 183 3.32 -8.15 -20.75
CA VAL A 183 2.92 -7.17 -19.74
C VAL A 183 3.34 -5.79 -20.27
N HIS A 184 2.54 -5.23 -21.18
CA HIS A 184 2.72 -3.85 -21.64
C HIS A 184 1.64 -2.98 -20.98
N ASN A 185 2.10 -2.02 -20.18
CA ASN A 185 1.37 -0.85 -19.64
C ASN A 185 0.49 -1.08 -18.40
N GLU A 186 1.06 -1.59 -17.30
CA GLU A 186 0.47 -1.40 -15.97
C GLU A 186 0.94 -0.05 -15.40
N ALA A 187 0.01 0.72 -14.79
CA ALA A 187 0.34 2.01 -14.18
C ALA A 187 1.16 1.81 -12.89
N PRO A 188 2.11 2.72 -12.55
CA PRO A 188 2.98 2.59 -11.37
C PRO A 188 2.21 2.34 -10.07
N GLU A 189 1.06 3.01 -9.89
CA GLU A 189 0.21 2.91 -8.71
C GLU A 189 -0.36 1.50 -8.58
N VAL A 190 -0.81 0.92 -9.69
CA VAL A 190 -1.40 -0.43 -9.71
C VAL A 190 -0.33 -1.48 -9.38
N ALA A 191 0.88 -1.32 -9.92
CA ALA A 191 2.00 -2.21 -9.62
C ALA A 191 2.39 -2.14 -8.13
N TYR A 192 2.51 -0.93 -7.57
CA TYR A 192 2.80 -0.70 -6.15
C TYR A 192 1.74 -1.32 -5.25
N LEU A 193 0.45 -1.03 -5.51
CA LEU A 193 -0.66 -1.54 -4.70
C LEU A 193 -0.78 -3.07 -4.76
N ARG A 194 -0.56 -3.68 -5.94
CA ARG A 194 -0.51 -5.15 -6.06
C ARG A 194 0.64 -5.74 -5.25
N ALA A 195 1.78 -5.06 -5.18
CA ALA A 195 2.88 -5.48 -4.32
C ALA A 195 2.45 -5.43 -2.84
N VAL A 196 1.78 -4.35 -2.42
CA VAL A 196 1.23 -4.16 -1.05
C VAL A 196 0.31 -5.31 -0.70
N THR A 197 -0.77 -5.52 -1.46
CA THR A 197 -1.74 -6.59 -1.16
C THR A 197 -1.09 -7.96 -1.10
N ALA A 198 -0.16 -8.25 -2.00
CA ALA A 198 0.43 -9.57 -2.08
C ALA A 198 1.51 -9.81 -1.00
N ALA A 199 2.11 -8.76 -0.45
CA ALA A 199 2.93 -8.81 0.77
C ALA A 199 2.10 -9.02 2.04
N GLN A 200 0.91 -8.42 2.11
CA GLN A 200 -0.06 -8.68 3.18
C GLN A 200 -0.44 -10.17 3.19
N ASP A 201 -0.90 -10.67 2.04
CA ASP A 201 -1.27 -12.08 1.88
C ASP A 201 -0.14 -13.05 2.27
N ALA A 202 1.11 -12.72 1.94
CA ALA A 202 2.27 -13.55 2.26
C ALA A 202 2.55 -13.57 3.77
N THR A 203 2.49 -12.40 4.41
CA THR A 203 2.65 -12.24 5.87
C THR A 203 1.57 -13.01 6.62
N ASP A 204 0.30 -12.84 6.25
CA ASP A 204 -0.84 -13.52 6.90
C ASP A 204 -0.84 -15.03 6.69
N SER A 205 -0.37 -15.49 5.52
CA SER A 205 -0.19 -16.92 5.26
C SER A 205 0.85 -17.52 6.21
N LEU A 206 1.98 -16.83 6.41
CA LEU A 206 3.03 -17.28 7.33
C LEU A 206 2.60 -17.25 8.78
N ARG A 207 1.86 -16.23 9.21
CA ARG A 207 1.31 -16.16 10.58
C ARG A 207 0.39 -17.33 10.88
N ARG A 208 -0.36 -17.80 9.88
CA ARG A 208 -1.19 -19.02 9.94
C ARG A 208 -0.42 -20.33 9.78
N GLY A 209 0.92 -20.29 9.74
CA GLY A 209 1.77 -21.47 9.60
C GLY A 209 1.87 -22.03 8.17
N ASN A 210 1.30 -21.36 7.16
CA ASN A 210 1.37 -21.79 5.77
C ASN A 210 2.73 -21.47 5.15
N LYS A 211 3.08 -22.19 4.07
CA LYS A 211 4.34 -21.96 3.32
C LYS A 211 4.26 -20.70 2.46
N LEU A 212 5.43 -20.13 2.14
CA LEU A 212 5.52 -19.01 1.21
C LEU A 212 5.08 -19.45 -0.19
N GLY A 213 4.12 -18.73 -0.77
CA GLY A 213 3.74 -18.91 -2.16
C GLY A 213 4.84 -18.43 -3.11
N ALA A 214 5.90 -19.23 -3.34
CA ALA A 214 7.09 -18.83 -4.11
C ALA A 214 6.76 -18.26 -5.51
N ARG A 215 5.77 -18.84 -6.19
CA ARG A 215 5.27 -18.35 -7.50
C ARG A 215 4.59 -16.98 -7.41
N ARG A 216 3.98 -16.66 -6.27
CA ARG A 216 3.33 -15.36 -6.03
C ARG A 216 4.38 -14.30 -5.72
N ILE A 217 5.29 -14.59 -4.79
CA ILE A 217 6.40 -13.68 -4.45
C ILE A 217 7.22 -13.33 -5.68
N ARG A 218 7.63 -14.33 -6.47
CA ARG A 218 8.38 -14.09 -7.71
C ARG A 218 7.63 -13.19 -8.70
N ARG A 219 6.30 -13.26 -8.78
CA ARG A 219 5.50 -12.39 -9.65
C ARG A 219 5.49 -10.95 -9.15
N ILE A 220 5.41 -10.75 -7.83
CA ILE A 220 5.46 -9.42 -7.22
C ILE A 220 6.83 -8.80 -7.42
N THR A 221 7.90 -9.53 -7.07
CA THR A 221 9.26 -9.04 -7.18
C THR A 221 9.61 -8.72 -8.63
N GLN A 222 9.14 -9.53 -9.59
CA GLN A 222 9.32 -9.24 -11.01
C GLN A 222 8.55 -8.00 -11.46
N ALA A 223 7.32 -7.79 -10.98
CA ALA A 223 6.55 -6.58 -11.29
C ALA A 223 7.23 -5.31 -10.76
N ILE A 224 7.81 -5.35 -9.55
CA ILE A 224 8.61 -4.25 -9.01
C ILE A 224 9.82 -3.99 -9.91
N VAL A 225 10.59 -5.02 -10.28
CA VAL A 225 11.76 -4.87 -11.16
C VAL A 225 11.38 -4.29 -12.53
N ASP A 226 10.33 -4.82 -13.15
CA ASP A 226 9.88 -4.36 -14.46
C ASP A 226 9.42 -2.90 -14.41
N GLN A 227 8.80 -2.49 -13.30
CA GLN A 227 8.35 -1.12 -13.12
C GLN A 227 9.49 -0.15 -12.79
N VAL A 228 10.48 -0.55 -11.99
CA VAL A 228 11.70 0.25 -11.73
C VAL A 228 12.46 0.49 -13.03
N MET A 229 12.55 -0.52 -13.90
CA MET A 229 13.17 -0.37 -15.21
C MET A 229 12.40 0.55 -16.16
N ARG A 230 11.08 0.68 -15.96
CA ARG A 230 10.19 1.45 -16.84
C ARG A 230 10.05 2.90 -16.39
N ASP A 231 9.78 3.12 -15.12
CA ASP A 231 9.47 4.41 -14.52
C ASP A 231 9.94 4.47 -13.05
N PRO A 232 11.25 4.64 -12.84
CA PRO A 232 11.83 4.66 -11.49
C PRO A 232 11.37 5.86 -10.68
N THR A 233 11.07 7.00 -11.31
CA THR A 233 10.68 8.24 -10.65
C THR A 233 9.30 8.10 -10.00
N SER A 234 8.32 7.56 -10.72
CA SER A 234 6.98 7.35 -10.16
C SER A 234 6.99 6.33 -9.03
N LEU A 235 7.82 5.28 -9.10
CA LEU A 235 7.94 4.34 -7.98
C LEU A 235 8.64 4.94 -6.76
N LEU A 236 9.62 5.82 -6.96
CA LEU A 236 10.24 6.57 -5.88
C LEU A 236 9.24 7.52 -5.22
N ALA A 237 8.38 8.18 -6.00
CA ALA A 237 7.29 8.97 -5.46
C ALA A 237 6.31 8.10 -4.65
N LEU A 238 5.94 6.93 -5.16
CA LEU A 238 5.02 6.01 -4.46
C LEU A 238 5.60 5.45 -3.17
N SER A 239 6.92 5.24 -3.08
CA SER A 239 7.55 4.81 -1.82
C SER A 239 7.51 5.89 -0.73
N THR A 240 7.23 7.16 -1.07
CA THR A 240 7.00 8.22 -0.09
C THR A 240 5.61 8.17 0.55
N ILE A 241 4.67 7.39 0.00
CA ILE A 241 3.31 7.26 0.54
C ILE A 241 3.38 6.53 1.89
N LYS A 242 2.95 7.24 2.94
CA LYS A 242 3.02 6.80 4.33
C LYS A 242 1.60 6.67 4.87
N ASP A 243 1.00 5.50 4.69
CA ASP A 243 -0.29 5.18 5.31
C ASP A 243 -0.07 4.44 6.64
N TYR A 244 -0.71 4.90 7.71
CA TYR A 244 -0.41 4.50 9.09
C TYR A 244 -0.79 3.04 9.38
N ASP A 245 -1.81 2.50 8.70
CA ASP A 245 -2.37 1.17 8.99
C ASP A 245 -1.65 0.00 8.29
N ILE A 246 -0.77 0.28 7.32
CA ILE A 246 -0.08 -0.75 6.50
C ILE A 246 1.45 -0.75 6.76
N TYR A 247 1.89 -0.05 7.80
CA TYR A 247 3.29 0.29 8.09
C TYR A 247 4.33 -0.83 7.84
N LEU A 248 4.11 -2.06 8.34
CA LEU A 248 5.08 -3.16 8.19
C LEU A 248 5.21 -3.66 6.74
N ILE A 249 4.14 -3.56 5.97
CA ILE A 249 4.04 -4.12 4.62
C ILE A 249 4.44 -3.07 3.58
N SER A 250 4.07 -1.79 3.80
CA SER A 250 4.62 -0.69 3.00
C SER A 250 6.14 -0.60 3.18
N HIS A 251 6.66 -0.81 4.39
CA HIS A 251 8.10 -0.81 4.67
C HIS A 251 8.86 -1.83 3.80
N SER A 252 8.49 -3.11 3.83
CA SER A 252 9.21 -4.13 3.05
C SER A 252 9.16 -3.86 1.54
N ILE A 253 8.11 -3.21 1.05
CA ILE A 253 7.97 -2.83 -0.37
C ILE A 253 8.80 -1.61 -0.71
N ASN A 254 8.77 -0.58 0.13
CA ASN A 254 9.60 0.60 -0.04
C ASN A 254 11.09 0.23 -0.03
N VAL A 255 11.52 -0.61 0.92
CA VAL A 255 12.88 -1.14 0.96
C VAL A 255 13.20 -1.93 -0.31
N ALA A 256 12.26 -2.72 -0.84
CA ALA A 256 12.46 -3.45 -2.09
C ALA A 256 12.58 -2.54 -3.32
N ILE A 257 11.78 -1.47 -3.40
CA ILE A 257 11.85 -0.46 -4.47
C ILE A 257 13.16 0.31 -4.40
N LEU A 258 13.51 0.85 -3.24
CA LEU A 258 14.76 1.59 -3.03
C LEU A 258 15.98 0.70 -3.31
N SER A 259 15.95 -0.57 -2.89
CA SER A 259 16.99 -1.54 -3.19
C SER A 259 17.10 -1.82 -4.70
N ALA A 260 15.97 -1.94 -5.40
CA ALA A 260 15.96 -2.16 -6.85
C ALA A 260 16.59 -0.97 -7.60
N MET A 261 16.20 0.25 -7.23
CA MET A 261 16.72 1.48 -7.84
C MET A 261 18.23 1.63 -7.57
N LEU A 262 18.66 1.41 -6.33
CA LEU A 262 20.08 1.46 -5.99
C LEU A 262 20.87 0.36 -6.71
N GLY A 263 20.32 -0.86 -6.77
CA GLY A 263 20.91 -1.96 -7.53
C GLY A 263 21.03 -1.65 -9.03
N GLN A 264 20.06 -0.96 -9.61
CA GLN A 264 20.09 -0.57 -11.02
C GLN A 264 21.20 0.46 -11.27
N ARG A 265 21.37 1.42 -10.36
CA ARG A 265 22.47 2.41 -10.40
C ARG A 265 23.84 1.76 -10.23
N LEU A 266 23.92 0.66 -9.48
CA LEU A 266 25.11 -0.18 -9.34
C LEU A 266 25.28 -1.19 -10.50
N GLU A 267 24.54 -1.02 -11.59
CA GLU A 267 24.61 -1.82 -12.81
C GLU A 267 24.33 -3.32 -12.61
N LEU A 268 23.52 -3.67 -11.60
CA LEU A 268 23.08 -5.05 -11.43
C LEU A 268 22.22 -5.48 -12.62
N THR A 269 22.49 -6.68 -13.13
CA THR A 269 21.69 -7.26 -14.21
C THR A 269 20.23 -7.43 -13.77
N LYS A 270 19.30 -7.49 -14.74
CA LYS A 270 17.87 -7.73 -14.46
C LYS A 270 17.63 -8.98 -13.58
N VAL A 271 18.44 -10.02 -13.76
CA VAL A 271 18.38 -11.23 -12.92
C VAL A 271 18.81 -10.91 -11.49
N GLN A 272 19.96 -10.26 -11.29
CA GLN A 272 20.44 -9.87 -9.96
C GLN A 272 19.46 -8.92 -9.25
N LEU A 273 18.82 -8.01 -9.98
CA LEU A 273 17.77 -7.14 -9.45
C LEU A 273 16.57 -7.93 -8.95
N GLY A 274 16.10 -8.93 -9.72
CA GLY A 274 15.04 -9.83 -9.25
C GLY A 274 15.39 -10.56 -7.96
N GLU A 275 16.65 -10.92 -7.77
CA GLU A 275 17.14 -11.57 -6.56
C GLU A 275 17.30 -10.60 -5.38
N LEU A 276 17.78 -9.38 -5.64
CA LEU A 276 17.90 -8.31 -4.66
C LEU A 276 16.52 -7.87 -4.16
N VAL A 277 15.56 -7.68 -5.06
CA VAL A 277 14.17 -7.32 -4.71
C VAL A 277 13.52 -8.42 -3.89
N LEU A 278 13.75 -9.69 -4.23
CA LEU A 278 13.29 -10.82 -3.41
C LEU A 278 13.92 -10.80 -2.01
N ALA A 279 15.23 -10.53 -1.92
CA ALA A 279 15.94 -10.44 -0.66
C ALA A 279 15.41 -9.28 0.20
N ALA A 280 15.27 -8.09 -0.39
CA ALA A 280 14.77 -6.89 0.25
C ALA A 280 13.31 -7.06 0.71
N PHE A 281 12.47 -7.73 -0.08
CA PHE A 281 11.09 -8.03 0.31
C PHE A 281 11.00 -8.96 1.52
N LEU A 282 11.96 -9.87 1.69
CA LEU A 282 11.96 -10.88 2.74
C LEU A 282 12.84 -10.52 3.95
N HIS A 283 13.54 -9.39 3.94
CA HIS A 283 14.56 -9.06 4.95
C HIS A 283 14.02 -9.13 6.38
N ASP A 284 12.76 -8.72 6.55
CA ASP A 284 12.09 -8.63 7.84
C ASP A 284 11.13 -9.79 8.13
N ILE A 285 11.13 -10.84 7.30
CA ILE A 285 10.15 -11.94 7.38
C ILE A 285 10.17 -12.67 8.73
N GLY A 286 11.27 -12.59 9.47
CA GLY A 286 11.36 -13.17 10.81
C GLY A 286 10.52 -12.45 11.86
N LYS A 287 10.08 -11.21 11.63
CA LYS A 287 9.15 -10.49 12.51
C LYS A 287 7.80 -11.20 12.61
N THR A 288 7.43 -12.04 11.63
CA THR A 288 6.22 -12.88 11.69
C THR A 288 6.32 -14.03 12.69
N GLN A 289 7.51 -14.25 13.27
CA GLN A 289 7.75 -15.28 14.29
C GLN A 289 7.91 -14.68 15.69
N LEU A 290 7.79 -13.36 15.82
CA LEU A 290 7.82 -12.63 17.08
C LEU A 290 6.40 -12.36 17.60
N PRO A 291 6.21 -12.10 18.90
CA PRO A 291 4.92 -11.68 19.46
C PRO A 291 4.37 -10.41 18.78
N ASN A 292 3.07 -10.37 18.48
CA ASN A 292 2.44 -9.22 17.83
C ASN A 292 2.55 -7.94 18.67
N GLU A 293 2.38 -8.06 19.98
CA GLU A 293 2.50 -6.96 20.94
C GLU A 293 3.89 -6.32 20.91
N LEU A 294 4.94 -7.12 20.66
CA LEU A 294 6.31 -6.64 20.51
C LEU A 294 6.51 -5.91 19.18
N VAL A 295 6.04 -6.48 18.08
CA VAL A 295 6.25 -5.92 16.73
C VAL A 295 5.42 -4.65 16.50
N GLY A 296 4.19 -4.61 17.04
CA GLY A 296 3.25 -3.50 16.91
C GLY A 296 3.32 -2.47 18.02
N LYS A 297 4.29 -2.56 18.95
CA LYS A 297 4.33 -1.69 20.14
C LYS A 297 4.37 -0.20 19.75
N PRO A 298 3.42 0.63 20.20
CA PRO A 298 3.38 2.07 19.89
C PRO A 298 4.30 2.91 20.79
N ALA A 299 5.28 2.28 21.45
CA ALA A 299 6.22 2.88 22.40
C ALA A 299 7.64 2.35 22.16
N ALA A 300 8.64 3.01 22.75
CA ALA A 300 10.01 2.52 22.70
C ALA A 300 10.13 1.12 23.30
N LEU A 301 10.96 0.28 22.68
CA LEU A 301 11.28 -1.05 23.20
C LEU A 301 12.26 -0.92 24.38
N ASN A 302 12.04 -1.68 25.45
CA ASN A 302 13.02 -1.86 26.53
C ASN A 302 14.14 -2.84 26.11
N ASP A 303 15.13 -3.08 26.98
CA ASP A 303 16.29 -3.90 26.64
C ASP A 303 15.96 -5.38 26.36
N ASP A 304 15.00 -5.94 27.10
CA ASP A 304 14.54 -7.32 26.89
C ASP A 304 13.76 -7.47 25.58
N GLU A 305 12.89 -6.50 25.30
CA GLU A 305 12.15 -6.39 24.05
C GLU A 305 13.08 -6.20 22.85
N TRP A 306 14.14 -5.39 22.99
CA TRP A 306 15.19 -5.27 21.99
C TRP A 306 15.95 -6.58 21.80
N THR A 307 16.23 -7.30 22.88
CA THR A 307 16.89 -8.61 22.81
C THR A 307 16.06 -9.59 22.00
N GLU A 308 14.74 -9.64 22.22
CA GLU A 308 13.84 -10.48 21.44
C GLU A 308 13.70 -10.00 19.98
N MET A 309 13.54 -8.69 19.77
CA MET A 309 13.44 -8.08 18.44
C MET A 309 14.66 -8.39 17.57
N ARG A 310 15.87 -8.40 18.15
CA ARG A 310 17.13 -8.69 17.43
C ARG A 310 17.24 -10.12 16.90
N ARG A 311 16.32 -11.02 17.27
CA ARG A 311 16.27 -12.41 16.78
C ARG A 311 15.62 -12.53 15.39
N HIS A 312 14.95 -11.49 14.90
CA HIS A 312 14.21 -11.59 13.64
C HIS A 312 15.09 -11.93 12.41
N PRO A 313 16.37 -11.54 12.28
CA PRO A 313 17.17 -11.96 11.12
C PRO A 313 17.35 -13.48 11.09
N GLU A 314 17.66 -14.09 12.24
CA GLU A 314 17.83 -15.54 12.38
C GLU A 314 16.50 -16.29 12.22
N LEU A 315 15.41 -15.76 12.77
CA LEU A 315 14.06 -16.29 12.57
C LEU A 315 13.68 -16.26 11.09
N GLY A 316 13.98 -15.17 10.40
CA GLY A 316 13.71 -15.01 8.97
C GLY A 316 14.50 -16.02 8.13
N ALA A 317 15.79 -16.20 8.42
CA ALA A 317 16.59 -17.23 7.78
C ALA A 317 16.00 -18.64 7.98
N ARG A 318 15.51 -18.95 9.20
CA ARG A 318 14.82 -20.23 9.47
C ARG A 318 13.53 -20.39 8.69
N VAL A 319 12.72 -19.34 8.53
CA VAL A 319 11.50 -19.35 7.71
C VAL A 319 11.83 -19.68 6.25
N ILE A 320 12.92 -19.12 5.72
CA ILE A 320 13.37 -19.38 4.35
C ILE A 320 13.90 -20.81 4.20
N LEU A 321 14.65 -21.34 5.18
CA LEU A 321 15.14 -22.73 5.17
C LEU A 321 14.03 -23.78 5.16
N ARG A 322 12.85 -23.47 5.72
CA ARG A 322 11.70 -24.38 5.74
C ARG A 322 10.96 -24.51 4.40
N GLN A 323 11.37 -23.75 3.37
CA GLN A 323 10.75 -23.87 2.06
C GLN A 323 11.11 -25.21 1.39
N ARG A 324 10.14 -25.78 0.67
CA ARG A 324 10.30 -27.10 0.00
C ARG A 324 11.44 -27.11 -1.04
N TYR A 325 11.71 -25.97 -1.65
CA TYR A 325 12.72 -25.82 -2.69
C TYR A 325 13.58 -24.59 -2.40
N LEU A 326 14.86 -24.81 -2.10
CA LEU A 326 15.84 -23.76 -1.88
C LEU A 326 16.53 -23.40 -3.19
N THR A 327 15.94 -22.46 -3.92
CA THR A 327 16.53 -21.93 -5.15
C THR A 327 17.74 -21.04 -4.84
N ARG A 328 18.61 -20.81 -5.84
CA ARG A 328 19.75 -19.87 -5.71
C ARG A 328 19.31 -18.48 -5.23
N SER A 329 18.18 -17.99 -5.73
CA SER A 329 17.61 -16.70 -5.35
C SER A 329 17.12 -16.69 -3.90
N LEU A 330 16.52 -17.80 -3.41
CA LEU A 330 16.14 -17.93 -2.00
C LEU A 330 17.35 -18.05 -1.08
N MET A 331 18.43 -18.69 -1.51
CA MET A 331 19.67 -18.74 -0.72
C MET A 331 20.33 -17.36 -0.59
N ARG A 332 20.28 -16.54 -1.65
CA ARG A 332 20.70 -15.13 -1.58
C ARG A 332 19.80 -14.30 -0.66
N ALA A 333 18.49 -14.49 -0.76
CA ALA A 333 17.52 -13.84 0.12
C ALA A 333 17.73 -14.23 1.58
N LEU A 334 17.99 -15.51 1.86
CA LEU A 334 18.34 -16.01 3.19
C LEU A 334 19.59 -15.31 3.74
N ARG A 335 20.67 -15.27 2.95
CA ARG A 335 21.91 -14.62 3.39
C ARG A 335 21.69 -13.14 3.70
N ALA A 336 21.01 -12.42 2.82
CA ALA A 336 20.67 -11.02 3.04
C ALA A 336 19.76 -10.80 4.25
N THR A 337 18.74 -11.65 4.43
CA THR A 337 17.84 -11.63 5.60
C THR A 337 18.61 -11.82 6.89
N LEU A 338 19.63 -12.68 6.92
CA LEU A 338 20.46 -12.87 8.10
C LEU A 338 21.39 -11.67 8.36
N GLU A 339 21.95 -11.08 7.30
CA GLU A 339 23.03 -10.09 7.39
C GLU A 339 22.57 -8.62 7.40
N HIS A 340 21.31 -8.29 7.10
CA HIS A 340 20.87 -6.90 6.84
C HIS A 340 20.99 -5.93 8.03
N HIS A 341 21.23 -6.43 9.25
CA HIS A 341 21.53 -5.62 10.43
C HIS A 341 22.99 -5.73 10.91
N ILE A 342 23.83 -6.47 10.20
CA ILE A 342 25.28 -6.51 10.43
C ILE A 342 25.90 -5.31 9.73
N LYS A 343 26.45 -4.39 10.53
CA LYS A 343 27.03 -3.13 10.06
C LYS A 343 28.24 -3.35 9.15
N TYR A 344 28.61 -2.31 8.40
CA TYR A 344 29.79 -2.32 7.55
C TYR A 344 31.08 -2.65 8.33
N ASN A 345 31.23 -2.11 9.54
CA ASN A 345 32.31 -2.45 10.47
C ASN A 345 32.10 -3.76 11.25
N LEU A 346 31.11 -4.57 10.85
CA LEU A 346 30.70 -5.85 11.45
C LEU A 346 30.13 -5.77 12.87
N ASN A 347 30.03 -4.57 13.46
CA ASN A 347 29.41 -4.37 14.77
C ASN A 347 27.88 -4.23 14.63
N GLY A 348 27.17 -5.35 14.51
CA GLY A 348 25.71 -5.38 14.41
C GLY A 348 25.15 -6.67 14.97
N TYR A 349 23.98 -7.08 14.48
CA TYR A 349 23.38 -8.36 14.86
C TYR A 349 22.79 -9.09 13.65
N PRO A 350 22.75 -10.44 13.68
CA PRO A 350 23.40 -11.31 14.66
C PRO A 350 24.93 -11.32 14.50
N SER A 351 25.67 -11.75 15.53
CA SER A 351 27.11 -12.00 15.40
C SER A 351 27.33 -13.30 14.62
N ILE A 352 28.22 -13.28 13.62
CA ILE A 352 28.56 -14.45 12.81
C ILE A 352 30.06 -14.69 12.87
N ASP A 353 30.45 -15.82 13.42
CA ASP A 353 31.86 -16.20 13.56
C ASP A 353 32.54 -16.33 12.20
N GLY A 354 33.73 -15.74 12.08
CA GLY A 354 34.53 -15.79 10.85
C GLY A 354 33.98 -14.94 9.69
N LEU A 355 32.93 -14.15 9.90
CA LEU A 355 32.44 -13.22 8.88
C LEU A 355 33.45 -12.10 8.66
N THR A 356 33.94 -11.95 7.42
CA THR A 356 34.89 -10.89 7.04
C THR A 356 34.22 -9.73 6.32
N SER A 357 33.05 -9.96 5.73
CA SER A 357 32.22 -8.93 5.07
C SER A 357 30.80 -9.44 4.85
N THR A 358 29.83 -8.52 4.90
CA THR A 358 28.44 -8.80 4.53
C THR A 358 28.25 -8.85 3.02
N SER A 359 27.21 -9.54 2.56
CA SER A 359 26.86 -9.63 1.14
C SER A 359 26.55 -8.25 0.55
N LEU A 360 26.77 -8.09 -0.76
CA LEU A 360 26.35 -6.87 -1.48
C LEU A 360 24.86 -6.57 -1.27
N PHE A 361 24.01 -7.60 -1.28
CA PHE A 361 22.57 -7.42 -1.08
C PHE A 361 22.26 -6.93 0.34
N ALA A 362 22.90 -7.49 1.38
CA ALA A 362 22.71 -7.01 2.75
C ALA A 362 23.13 -5.53 2.91
N ARG A 363 24.24 -5.13 2.28
CA ARG A 363 24.71 -3.72 2.33
C ARG A 363 23.76 -2.76 1.61
N ILE A 364 23.22 -3.15 0.45
CA ILE A 364 22.18 -2.37 -0.26
C ILE A 364 20.90 -2.27 0.58
N ILE A 365 20.42 -3.40 1.10
CA ILE A 365 19.19 -3.47 1.90
C ILE A 365 19.32 -2.65 3.17
N MET A 366 20.46 -2.71 3.87
CA MET A 366 20.70 -1.92 5.08
C MET A 366 20.56 -0.42 4.81
N ILE A 367 21.10 0.08 3.69
CA ILE A 367 20.98 1.50 3.32
C ILE A 367 19.51 1.86 3.04
N ALA A 368 18.80 1.04 2.28
CA ALA A 368 17.38 1.25 1.96
C ALA A 368 16.47 1.18 3.20
N ASP A 369 16.67 0.18 4.06
CA ASP A 369 15.97 0.00 5.34
C ASP A 369 16.23 1.19 6.28
N ARG A 370 17.49 1.61 6.42
CA ARG A 370 17.85 2.75 7.28
C ARG A 370 17.14 4.02 6.83
N TYR A 371 17.12 4.30 5.54
CA TYR A 371 16.45 5.47 4.98
C TYR A 371 14.93 5.43 5.20
N ASP A 372 14.28 4.31 4.85
CA ASP A 372 12.83 4.18 5.03
C ASP A 372 12.45 4.27 6.51
N ALA A 373 13.18 3.60 7.40
CA ALA A 373 12.95 3.65 8.84
C ALA A 373 13.11 5.05 9.45
N MET A 374 13.98 5.90 8.90
CA MET A 374 14.18 7.30 9.33
C MET A 374 13.08 8.23 8.83
N THR A 375 12.59 8.00 7.60
CA THR A 375 11.62 8.89 6.94
C THR A 375 10.17 8.48 7.17
N THR A 376 9.88 7.22 7.53
CA THR A 376 8.52 6.73 7.79
C THR A 376 8.06 7.09 9.22
N PRO A 377 6.82 7.62 9.38
CA PRO A 377 6.21 7.88 10.67
C PRO A 377 6.15 6.66 11.57
N ARG A 378 6.49 6.81 12.85
CA ARG A 378 6.28 5.78 13.88
C ARG A 378 5.46 6.35 15.04
N PRO A 379 4.49 5.61 15.61
CA PRO A 379 3.60 6.11 16.67
C PRO A 379 4.31 6.73 17.88
N TYR A 380 5.50 6.23 18.22
CA TYR A 380 6.30 6.69 19.35
C TYR A 380 7.30 7.79 19.03
N ARG A 381 7.49 8.14 17.75
CA ARG A 381 8.54 9.09 17.35
C ARG A 381 7.96 10.51 17.40
N GLN A 382 8.50 11.34 18.31
CA GLN A 382 8.07 12.73 18.49
C GLN A 382 8.17 13.58 17.21
N ARG A 383 9.16 13.30 16.35
CA ARG A 383 9.35 13.99 15.06
C ARG A 383 9.96 13.06 14.03
N ASN A 384 9.38 13.03 12.82
CA ASN A 384 9.97 12.31 11.69
C ASN A 384 11.09 13.13 11.04
N LEU A 385 12.15 12.47 10.60
CA LEU A 385 13.18 13.13 9.82
C LEU A 385 12.62 13.39 8.41
N THR A 386 12.86 14.60 7.93
CA THR A 386 12.70 14.92 6.51
C THR A 386 13.67 14.05 5.68
N PRO A 387 13.37 13.83 4.39
CA PRO A 387 14.29 13.11 3.50
C PRO A 387 15.73 13.65 3.53
N VAL A 388 15.90 14.97 3.60
CA VAL A 388 17.22 15.63 3.67
C VAL A 388 17.91 15.36 5.01
N GLU A 389 17.20 15.42 6.13
CA GLU A 389 17.76 15.10 7.44
C GLU A 389 18.17 13.62 7.54
N ALA A 390 17.36 12.71 6.98
CA ALA A 390 17.69 11.28 6.93
C ALA A 390 18.97 11.02 6.13
N VAL A 391 19.12 11.62 4.95
CA VAL A 391 20.34 11.50 4.15
C VAL A 391 21.56 12.04 4.91
N LYS A 392 21.45 13.21 5.56
CA LYS A 392 22.54 13.77 6.36
C LYS A 392 22.97 12.82 7.49
N ALA A 393 22.00 12.30 8.26
CA ALA A 393 22.28 11.35 9.32
C ALA A 393 22.95 10.07 8.79
N MET A 394 22.53 9.56 7.63
CA MET A 394 23.15 8.38 7.01
C MET A 394 24.60 8.64 6.58
N VAL A 395 24.93 9.83 6.07
CA VAL A 395 26.31 10.21 5.68
C VAL A 395 27.25 10.20 6.89
N GLU A 396 26.77 10.57 8.08
CA GLU A 396 27.55 10.48 9.33
C GLU A 396 27.84 9.02 9.74
N GLU A 397 27.04 8.06 9.27
CA GLU A 397 27.24 6.62 9.52
C GLU A 397 28.13 5.91 8.47
N ALA A 398 28.64 6.64 7.48
CA ALA A 398 29.47 6.10 6.40
C ALA A 398 30.77 5.49 6.94
N GLY A 399 31.11 4.28 6.48
CA GLY A 399 32.31 3.56 6.91
C GLY A 399 32.21 2.93 8.31
N THR A 400 31.11 3.14 9.04
CA THR A 400 30.82 2.48 10.31
C THR A 400 29.62 1.56 10.19
N SER A 401 28.39 2.09 10.18
CA SER A 401 27.18 1.31 9.91
C SER A 401 27.04 0.99 8.43
N LEU A 402 27.25 1.98 7.56
CA LEU A 402 26.88 1.91 6.16
C LEU A 402 28.10 1.81 5.25
N ASP A 403 28.01 1.04 4.17
CA ASP A 403 29.04 0.97 3.14
C ASP A 403 29.15 2.35 2.45
N PRO A 404 30.31 3.03 2.53
CA PRO A 404 30.45 4.39 2.05
C PRO A 404 30.29 4.50 0.52
N THR A 405 30.72 3.49 -0.24
CA THR A 405 30.63 3.49 -1.70
C THR A 405 29.19 3.32 -2.15
N ILE A 406 28.46 2.37 -1.55
CA ILE A 406 27.04 2.14 -1.89
C ILE A 406 26.19 3.32 -1.42
N LEU A 407 26.49 3.90 -0.25
CA LEU A 407 25.79 5.07 0.26
C LEU A 407 25.97 6.27 -0.65
N TRP A 408 27.16 6.48 -1.20
CA TRP A 408 27.40 7.57 -2.16
C TRP A 408 26.45 7.47 -3.37
N HIS A 409 26.34 6.27 -3.98
CA HIS A 409 25.39 6.04 -5.07
C HIS A 409 23.92 6.25 -4.63
N PHE A 410 23.58 5.90 -3.39
CA PHE A 410 22.25 6.17 -2.85
C PHE A 410 21.98 7.68 -2.72
N VAL A 411 22.93 8.47 -2.21
CA VAL A 411 22.79 9.93 -2.10
C VAL A 411 22.60 10.56 -3.48
N GLU A 412 23.40 10.16 -4.47
CA GLU A 412 23.23 10.67 -5.83
C GLU A 412 21.90 10.24 -6.48
N MET A 413 21.38 9.06 -6.14
CA MET A 413 20.07 8.58 -6.58
C MET A 413 18.94 9.45 -6.05
N MET A 414 19.04 9.86 -4.78
CA MET A 414 18.03 10.70 -4.15
C MET A 414 18.14 12.18 -4.57
N GLY A 415 19.36 12.65 -4.89
CA GLY A 415 19.62 14.07 -5.17
C GLY A 415 19.73 14.91 -3.89
N VAL A 416 20.15 16.18 -4.04
CA VAL A 416 20.32 17.10 -2.89
C VAL A 416 19.00 17.36 -2.17
N TYR A 417 17.91 17.38 -2.92
CA TYR A 417 16.54 17.47 -2.41
C TYR A 417 15.79 16.21 -2.86
N PRO A 418 15.67 15.19 -1.99
CA PRO A 418 14.99 13.95 -2.36
C PRO A 418 13.51 14.15 -2.68
N VAL A 419 12.95 13.25 -3.49
CA VAL A 419 11.50 13.19 -3.78
C VAL A 419 10.69 13.18 -2.47
N GLY A 420 9.62 13.95 -2.43
CA GLY A 420 8.81 14.18 -1.24
C GLY A 420 9.31 15.30 -0.31
N THR A 421 10.46 15.92 -0.61
CA THR A 421 10.92 17.11 0.13
C THR A 421 10.02 18.31 -0.17
N MET A 422 9.50 18.96 0.87
CA MET A 422 8.75 20.20 0.73
C MET A 422 9.71 21.39 0.70
N VAL A 423 9.54 22.28 -0.26
CA VAL A 423 10.45 23.40 -0.52
C VAL A 423 9.67 24.69 -0.80
N ARG A 424 10.27 25.81 -0.42
CA ARG A 424 9.87 27.14 -0.89
C ARG A 424 10.81 27.57 -2.00
N LEU A 425 10.26 28.04 -3.11
CA LEU A 425 11.03 28.61 -4.22
C LEU A 425 11.33 30.09 -3.97
N THR A 426 12.29 30.64 -4.71
CA THR A 426 12.68 32.07 -4.62
C THR A 426 11.56 33.05 -4.94
N GLY A 427 10.50 32.63 -5.64
CA GLY A 427 9.30 33.43 -5.88
C GLY A 427 8.26 33.37 -4.75
N GLY A 428 8.54 32.63 -3.68
CA GLY A 428 7.66 32.44 -2.53
C GLY A 428 6.74 31.23 -2.61
N GLU A 429 6.63 30.61 -3.79
CA GLU A 429 5.77 29.45 -4.02
C GLU A 429 6.24 28.24 -3.22
N VAL A 430 5.28 27.45 -2.73
CA VAL A 430 5.55 26.21 -2.00
C VAL A 430 5.24 25.02 -2.89
N GLY A 431 6.13 24.04 -2.88
CA GLY A 431 5.97 22.81 -3.66
C GLY A 431 6.63 21.60 -3.01
N ILE A 432 6.41 20.44 -3.63
CA ILE A 432 7.02 19.16 -3.25
C ILE A 432 7.91 18.70 -4.40
N VAL A 433 9.12 18.27 -4.09
CA VAL A 433 10.01 17.64 -5.08
C VAL A 433 9.35 16.36 -5.60
N GLU A 434 9.07 16.33 -6.91
CA GLU A 434 8.41 15.19 -7.57
C GLU A 434 9.39 14.29 -8.31
N ALA A 435 10.54 14.81 -8.72
CA ALA A 435 11.58 14.04 -9.38
C ALA A 435 12.98 14.57 -9.04
N PRO A 436 13.99 13.68 -8.96
CA PRO A 436 15.38 14.11 -8.87
C PRO A 436 15.79 14.87 -10.15
N PRO A 437 16.91 15.63 -10.10
CA PRO A 437 17.49 16.27 -11.27
C PRO A 437 17.72 15.27 -12.41
N ALA A 438 17.53 15.72 -13.65
CA ALA A 438 17.86 14.93 -14.84
C ALA A 438 19.37 14.68 -14.94
N THR A 439 19.74 13.64 -15.68
CA THR A 439 21.16 13.38 -16.02
C THR A 439 21.78 14.64 -16.63
N ASP A 440 23.01 14.96 -16.22
CA ASP A 440 23.78 16.14 -16.65
C ASP A 440 23.25 17.51 -16.20
N THR A 441 22.31 17.55 -15.24
CA THR A 441 21.89 18.79 -14.57
C THR A 441 22.47 18.90 -13.15
N PRO A 442 22.66 20.11 -12.59
CA PRO A 442 23.20 20.24 -11.24
C PRO A 442 22.32 19.55 -10.20
N SER A 443 22.95 18.87 -9.23
CA SER A 443 22.27 17.99 -8.26
C SER A 443 21.27 18.69 -7.33
N ASN A 444 21.27 20.02 -7.31
CA ASN A 444 20.34 20.88 -6.56
C ASN A 444 19.17 21.41 -7.40
N ARG A 445 18.94 20.87 -8.61
CA ARG A 445 17.89 21.31 -9.55
C ARG A 445 16.86 20.21 -9.83
N PRO A 446 16.05 19.82 -8.83
CA PRO A 446 14.97 18.86 -9.03
C PRO A 446 13.78 19.47 -9.79
N ARG A 447 12.83 18.62 -10.19
CA ARG A 447 11.47 19.06 -10.55
C ARG A 447 10.60 19.15 -9.31
N VAL A 448 9.82 20.22 -9.23
CA VAL A 448 8.98 20.56 -8.09
C VAL A 448 7.54 20.71 -8.57
N ARG A 449 6.61 20.00 -7.92
CA ARG A 449 5.17 20.20 -8.10
C ARG A 449 4.68 21.24 -7.12
N LEU A 450 4.12 22.34 -7.61
CA LEU A 450 3.58 23.41 -6.77
C LEU A 450 2.30 22.97 -6.06
N LEU A 451 2.14 23.40 -4.81
CA LEU A 451 0.95 23.08 -4.01
C LEU A 451 -0.27 23.92 -4.42
N SER A 452 -0.05 25.10 -4.96
CA SER A 452 -1.11 26.05 -5.32
C SER A 452 -2.01 25.56 -6.45
N ASP A 453 -1.41 24.93 -7.46
CA ASP A 453 -2.09 24.60 -8.73
C ASP A 453 -1.70 23.24 -9.31
N ASN A 454 -0.90 22.44 -8.59
CA ASN A 454 -0.32 21.18 -9.06
C ASN A 454 0.52 21.29 -10.34
N SER A 455 0.96 22.48 -10.73
CA SER A 455 1.87 22.64 -11.86
C SER A 455 3.26 22.09 -11.55
N SER A 456 3.92 21.53 -12.56
CA SER A 456 5.31 21.05 -12.46
C SER A 456 6.26 22.16 -12.91
N VAL A 457 7.30 22.40 -12.12
CA VAL A 457 8.36 23.38 -12.37
C VAL A 457 9.69 22.65 -12.41
N ASP A 458 10.39 22.73 -13.54
CA ASP A 458 11.75 22.21 -13.68
C ASP A 458 12.78 23.27 -13.29
N LEU A 459 13.48 23.06 -12.17
CA LEU A 459 14.48 23.99 -11.69
C LEU A 459 15.78 23.96 -12.51
N ALA A 460 15.92 23.03 -13.45
CA ALA A 460 17.01 23.02 -14.41
C ALA A 460 16.80 24.00 -15.57
N GLU A 461 15.62 24.60 -15.72
CA GLU A 461 15.35 25.61 -16.74
C GLU A 461 16.21 26.86 -16.54
N TYR A 462 16.76 27.37 -17.64
CA TYR A 462 17.59 28.56 -17.71
C TYR A 462 17.03 29.56 -18.71
N THR A 463 17.25 30.84 -18.41
CA THR A 463 16.96 31.96 -19.31
C THR A 463 17.99 32.01 -20.45
N ASP A 464 17.71 32.80 -21.49
CA ASP A 464 18.64 33.06 -22.60
C ASP A 464 20.00 33.63 -22.13
N SER A 465 20.04 34.24 -20.94
CA SER A 465 21.26 34.75 -20.30
C SER A 465 22.09 33.67 -19.58
N GLY A 466 21.62 32.42 -19.55
CA GLY A 466 22.26 31.30 -18.85
C GLY A 466 21.99 31.24 -17.34
N ALA A 467 21.17 32.14 -16.80
CA ALA A 467 20.75 32.10 -15.39
C ALA A 467 19.53 31.19 -15.20
N PHE A 468 19.51 30.38 -14.13
CA PHE A 468 18.38 29.53 -13.79
C PHE A 468 17.11 30.34 -13.47
N VAL A 469 15.96 29.86 -13.94
CA VAL A 469 14.67 30.57 -13.82
C VAL A 469 14.18 30.64 -12.37
N LYS A 470 14.30 29.54 -11.61
CA LYS A 470 13.94 29.48 -10.19
C LYS A 470 14.98 28.71 -9.36
N ALA A 471 14.99 28.95 -8.06
CA ALA A 471 15.82 28.20 -7.11
C ALA A 471 15.02 27.85 -5.84
N ILE A 472 15.50 26.87 -5.10
CA ILE A 472 14.98 26.56 -3.76
C ILE A 472 15.56 27.58 -2.78
N ALA A 473 14.69 28.32 -2.11
CA ALA A 473 15.03 29.30 -1.09
C ALA A 473 15.20 28.63 0.28
N GLU A 474 14.28 27.74 0.66
CA GLU A 474 14.32 27.01 1.93
C GLU A 474 13.63 25.64 1.84
N ILE A 475 14.02 24.73 2.73
CA ILE A 475 13.33 23.45 2.95
C ILE A 475 12.29 23.67 4.05
N ILE A 476 11.06 23.24 3.80
CA ILE A 476 9.96 23.32 4.76
C ILE A 476 9.82 21.97 5.47
N ASN A 477 9.65 22.01 6.80
CA ASN A 477 9.27 20.82 7.56
C ASN A 477 7.73 20.68 7.56
N PRO A 478 7.15 19.66 6.92
CA PRO A 478 5.70 19.51 6.82
C PRO A 478 5.01 19.37 8.19
N GLY A 479 5.69 18.75 9.16
CA GLY A 479 5.17 18.61 10.52
C GLY A 479 4.99 19.93 11.25
N SER A 480 5.72 20.99 10.87
CA SER A 480 5.49 22.34 11.39
C SER A 480 4.22 23.00 10.85
N MET A 481 3.64 22.43 9.79
CA MET A 481 2.39 22.86 9.14
C MET A 481 1.26 21.83 9.33
N GLY A 482 1.43 20.81 10.19
CA GLY A 482 0.45 19.73 10.35
C GLY A 482 0.30 18.81 9.13
N MET A 483 1.20 18.88 8.16
CA MET A 483 1.14 18.13 6.90
C MET A 483 1.96 16.84 6.94
N VAL A 484 1.44 15.78 6.31
CA VAL A 484 2.21 14.57 5.99
C VAL A 484 2.68 14.67 4.54
N PRO A 485 4.00 14.71 4.26
CA PRO A 485 4.49 14.78 2.89
C PRO A 485 4.30 13.41 2.24
N ALA A 486 3.19 13.22 1.56
CA ALA A 486 2.97 12.10 0.66
C ALA A 486 2.83 12.64 -0.75
N VAL A 487 3.57 12.08 -1.70
CA VAL A 487 3.29 12.26 -3.13
C VAL A 487 2.09 11.38 -3.49
N GLY A 488 0.91 11.77 -3.01
CA GLY A 488 -0.37 11.18 -3.41
C GLY A 488 -1.13 12.13 -4.35
N PRO A 489 -1.88 11.62 -5.34
CA PRO A 489 -2.61 12.46 -6.30
C PRO A 489 -3.81 13.22 -5.70
N GLU A 490 -4.30 12.91 -4.49
CA GLU A 490 -5.57 13.46 -3.98
C GLU A 490 -5.56 13.98 -2.52
N ARG A 491 -4.41 13.99 -1.80
CA ARG A 491 -4.37 14.38 -0.37
C ARG A 491 -3.81 15.79 -0.09
N LEU A 492 -3.90 16.70 -1.05
CA LEU A 492 -3.60 18.13 -0.86
C LEU A 492 -4.86 18.94 -1.16
N ILE A 493 -5.90 18.74 -0.36
CA ILE A 493 -7.01 19.69 -0.29
C ILE A 493 -6.63 20.62 0.87
N LEU A 494 -6.32 21.86 0.53
CA LEU A 494 -6.17 22.94 1.50
C LEU A 494 -7.56 23.20 2.10
N ASP A 495 -7.65 23.24 3.42
CA ASP A 495 -8.75 23.95 4.08
C ASP A 495 -8.63 25.41 3.63
N GLU A 496 -9.60 25.88 2.84
CA GLU A 496 -9.81 27.31 2.63
C GLU A 496 -10.57 27.84 3.86
N GLU A 497 -9.99 28.83 4.55
CA GLU A 497 -10.68 29.67 5.54
C GLU A 497 -11.82 30.48 4.90
#